data_AF-A0A7Z9XD80-F1
#
_entry.id   AF-A0A7Z9XD80-F1
#
_cell.length_a   1.000
_cell.length_b   1.000
_cell.length_c   1.000
_cell.angle_alpha   90.00
_cell.angle_beta   90.00
_cell.angle_gamma   90.00
#
_symmetry.space_group_name_H-M   'P 1'
#
loop_
_entity.id
_entity.type
_entity.pdbx_description
1 polymer ?
#
loop_
_entity_poly.entity_id
_entity_poly.type
_entity_poly.pdbx_seq_one_letter_code
_entity_poly.pdbx_strand_id
1 'polypeptide(L)'
;MGQKKLGLKDPKLVRSMTAFGGGIASHGGPCGALTGGVSFLGSLLGRDVPEEKDDPILWKACREFYSRFEIEVAGKYSGMNCQDIAGVDWSDREQARAFYKGEGVVECRKNTGKAARILGEILEKYLNDQGNKKEPSDQSRG
;
A
#
# COMPACT_ATOMS: atom_id res chain seq x y z
N MET A 1 -8.47 2.42 3.20
CA MET A 1 -9.35 1.97 2.10
C MET A 1 -9.53 0.45 2.10
N GLY A 2 -8.44 -0.35 2.12
CA GLY A 2 -8.53 -1.81 2.27
C GLY A 2 -9.27 -2.26 3.54
N GLN A 3 -8.88 -1.73 4.71
CA GLN A 3 -9.57 -2.02 5.98
C GLN A 3 -11.08 -1.78 5.91
N LYS A 4 -11.51 -0.63 5.35
CA LYS A 4 -12.93 -0.28 5.19
C LYS A 4 -13.69 -1.31 4.33
N LYS A 5 -13.07 -1.83 3.27
CA LYS A 5 -13.68 -2.84 2.40
C LYS A 5 -14.00 -4.14 3.15
N LEU A 6 -13.14 -4.51 4.10
CA LEU A 6 -13.30 -5.71 4.93
C LEU A 6 -14.01 -5.43 6.27
N GLY A 7 -14.53 -4.22 6.50
CA GLY A 7 -15.12 -3.85 7.79
C GLY A 7 -14.11 -3.79 8.96
N LEU A 8 -12.81 -3.81 8.67
CA LEU A 8 -11.74 -3.74 9.67
C LEU A 8 -11.48 -2.31 10.13
N LYS A 9 -11.00 -2.16 11.37
CA LYS A 9 -10.56 -0.88 11.93
C LYS A 9 -9.36 -1.09 12.85
N ASP A 10 -8.17 -1.08 12.27
CA ASP A 10 -6.90 -1.08 12.98
C ASP A 10 -6.19 0.28 12.83
N PRO A 11 -6.28 1.15 13.86
CA PRO A 11 -5.60 2.44 13.85
C PRO A 11 -4.07 2.32 13.94
N LYS A 12 -3.51 1.22 14.46
CA LYS A 12 -2.05 1.02 14.54
C LYS A 12 -1.50 0.82 13.12
N LEU A 13 -2.18 0.03 12.30
CA LEU A 13 -1.82 -0.17 10.90
C LEU A 13 -1.91 1.13 10.07
N VAL A 14 -2.92 1.98 10.31
CA VAL A 14 -2.98 3.29 9.65
C VAL A 14 -1.80 4.17 10.10
N ARG A 15 -1.51 4.19 11.40
CA ARG A 15 -0.45 5.01 11.98
C ARG A 15 0.93 4.61 11.45
N SER A 16 1.23 3.31 11.40
CA SER A 16 2.54 2.81 10.93
C SER A 16 2.86 3.23 9.50
N MET A 17 1.84 3.37 8.64
CA MET A 17 2.02 3.75 7.24
C MET A 17 2.23 5.26 7.02
N THR A 18 2.11 6.10 8.05
CA THR A 18 2.11 7.57 7.90
C THR A 18 3.41 8.11 7.27
N ALA A 19 4.55 7.56 7.68
CA ALA A 19 5.85 8.00 7.17
C ALA A 19 6.06 7.67 5.69
N PHE A 20 5.31 6.72 5.13
CA PHE A 20 5.51 6.22 3.76
C PHE A 20 5.18 7.24 2.67
N GLY A 21 4.61 8.39 3.04
CA GLY A 21 4.42 9.54 2.17
C GLY A 21 5.73 10.05 1.55
N GLY A 22 5.67 10.48 0.29
CA GLY A 22 6.86 10.89 -0.47
C GLY A 22 7.88 9.76 -0.68
N GLY A 23 7.49 8.50 -0.41
CA GLY A 23 8.26 7.30 -0.74
C GLY A 23 8.95 6.58 0.42
N ILE A 24 8.99 7.13 1.65
CA ILE A 24 9.30 6.47 2.95
C ILE A 24 9.49 7.49 4.06
N ALA A 25 9.97 8.68 3.73
CA ALA A 25 9.96 9.85 4.59
C ALA A 25 10.39 11.03 3.70
N SER A 26 9.72 11.21 2.56
CA SER A 26 10.14 12.18 1.53
C SER A 26 11.57 11.95 1.01
N HIS A 27 11.94 10.69 0.77
CA HIS A 27 13.23 10.32 0.17
C HIS A 27 13.09 9.88 -1.30
N GLY A 28 11.89 9.99 -1.87
CA GLY A 28 11.65 9.65 -3.26
C GLY A 28 11.59 8.16 -3.57
N GLY A 29 11.81 7.27 -2.59
CA GLY A 29 11.77 5.80 -2.72
C GLY A 29 10.39 5.19 -3.06
N PRO A 30 10.17 3.89 -2.81
CA PRO A 30 8.99 3.16 -3.27
C PRO A 30 7.66 3.86 -2.95
N CYS A 31 6.74 3.89 -3.92
CA CYS A 31 5.46 4.58 -3.74
C CYS A 31 4.69 4.07 -2.51
N GLY A 32 4.28 4.99 -1.61
CA GLY A 32 3.54 4.63 -0.40
C GLY A 32 2.20 3.90 -0.66
N ALA A 33 1.56 4.13 -1.82
CA ALA A 33 0.35 3.41 -2.19
C ALA A 33 0.63 1.94 -2.56
N LEU A 34 1.75 1.68 -3.24
CA LEU A 34 2.23 0.32 -3.53
C LEU A 34 2.62 -0.38 -2.23
N THR A 35 3.47 0.26 -1.43
CA THR A 35 3.95 -0.34 -0.18
C THR A 35 2.80 -0.59 0.78
N GLY A 36 1.87 0.36 0.94
CA GLY A 36 0.70 0.18 1.79
C GLY A 36 -0.26 -0.92 1.32
N GLY A 37 -0.41 -1.13 0.01
CA GLY A 37 -1.21 -2.24 -0.51
C GLY A 37 -0.59 -3.61 -0.20
N VAL A 38 0.72 -3.75 -0.40
CA VAL A 38 1.47 -4.97 -0.05
C VAL A 38 1.46 -5.20 1.46
N SER A 39 1.71 -4.17 2.27
CA SER A 39 1.65 -4.26 3.73
C SER A 39 0.25 -4.66 4.23
N PHE A 40 -0.81 -4.17 3.59
CA PHE A 40 -2.17 -4.57 3.93
C PHE A 40 -2.44 -6.04 3.62
N LEU A 41 -2.02 -6.54 2.46
CA LEU A 41 -2.10 -7.98 2.15
C LEU A 41 -1.28 -8.82 3.14
N GLY A 42 -0.08 -8.36 3.50
CA GLY A 42 0.74 -8.98 4.54
C GLY A 42 0.06 -9.00 5.91
N SER A 43 -0.69 -7.96 6.28
CA SER A 43 -1.44 -7.95 7.54
C SER A 43 -2.60 -8.95 7.60
N LEU A 44 -3.02 -9.49 6.45
CA LEU A 44 -4.12 -10.46 6.36
C LEU A 44 -3.61 -11.90 6.20
N LEU A 45 -2.54 -12.10 5.43
CA LEU A 45 -2.06 -13.43 5.00
C LEU A 45 -0.62 -13.71 5.42
N GLY A 46 0.02 -12.77 6.11
CA GLY A 46 1.39 -12.91 6.60
C GLY A 46 1.51 -13.93 7.74
N ARG A 47 2.74 -14.38 7.95
CA ARG A 47 3.12 -15.18 9.11
C ARG A 47 3.06 -14.36 10.40
N ASP A 48 2.63 -14.99 11.49
CA ASP A 48 2.62 -14.35 12.82
C ASP A 48 4.00 -14.43 13.48
N VAL A 49 4.77 -15.48 13.16
CA VAL A 49 6.10 -15.73 13.72
C VAL A 49 7.13 -16.11 12.64
N PRO A 50 8.43 -15.87 12.85
CA PRO A 50 9.46 -16.11 11.83
C PRO A 50 9.63 -17.56 11.37
N GLU A 51 9.18 -18.55 12.14
CA GLU A 51 9.34 -19.98 11.85
C GLU A 51 8.22 -20.53 10.95
N GLU A 52 7.10 -19.81 10.83
CA GLU A 52 5.99 -20.18 9.95
C GLU A 52 6.39 -20.04 8.47
N LYS A 53 5.88 -20.97 7.66
CA LYS A 53 5.97 -20.86 6.20
C LYS A 53 4.99 -19.82 5.70
N ASP A 54 5.40 -19.02 4.73
CA ASP A 54 4.53 -18.06 4.07
C ASP A 54 3.34 -18.73 3.38
N ASP A 55 2.18 -18.08 3.41
CA ASP A 55 1.04 -18.48 2.60
C ASP A 55 1.34 -18.23 1.10
N PRO A 56 1.26 -19.25 0.22
CA PRO A 56 1.42 -19.05 -1.21
C PRO A 56 0.41 -18.05 -1.82
N ILE A 57 -0.76 -17.87 -1.21
CA ILE A 57 -1.77 -16.88 -1.61
C ILE A 57 -1.24 -15.46 -1.39
N LEU A 58 -0.54 -15.19 -0.28
CA LEU A 58 0.08 -13.88 -0.03
C LEU A 58 0.98 -13.48 -1.20
N TRP A 59 1.87 -14.39 -1.62
CA TRP A 59 2.80 -14.13 -2.71
C TRP A 59 2.09 -13.92 -4.05
N LYS A 60 1.05 -14.72 -4.35
CA LYS A 60 0.24 -14.54 -5.56
C LYS A 60 -0.47 -13.18 -5.57
N ALA A 61 -1.15 -12.84 -4.48
CA ALA A 61 -1.88 -11.59 -4.34
C ALA A 61 -0.94 -10.37 -4.42
N CYS A 62 0.22 -10.41 -3.75
CA CYS A 62 1.19 -9.31 -3.77
C CYS A 62 1.84 -9.14 -5.16
N ARG A 63 2.18 -10.24 -5.84
CA ARG A 63 2.75 -10.16 -7.21
C ARG A 63 1.74 -9.59 -8.19
N GLU A 64 0.48 -10.02 -8.15
CA GLU A 64 -0.55 -9.45 -9.01
C GLU A 64 -0.81 -7.98 -8.68
N PHE A 65 -0.83 -7.61 -7.39
CA PHE A 65 -0.96 -6.21 -6.99
C PHE A 65 0.17 -5.35 -7.54
N TYR A 66 1.41 -5.84 -7.41
CA TYR A 66 2.59 -5.18 -7.95
C TYR A 66 2.49 -4.99 -9.47
N SER A 67 2.25 -6.06 -10.23
CA SER A 67 2.19 -6.00 -11.69
C SER A 67 1.06 -5.09 -12.19
N ARG A 68 -0.10 -5.13 -11.54
CA ARG A 68 -1.21 -4.24 -11.90
C ARG A 68 -0.94 -2.79 -11.52
N PHE A 69 -0.29 -2.54 -10.38
CA PHE A 69 0.15 -1.19 -10.03
C PHE A 69 1.16 -0.67 -11.06
N GLU A 70 2.12 -1.49 -11.45
CA GLU A 70 3.12 -1.17 -12.47
C GLU A 70 2.45 -0.75 -13.78
N ILE A 71 1.47 -1.52 -14.26
CA ILE A 71 0.80 -1.22 -15.54
C ILE A 71 -0.18 -0.03 -15.41
N GLU A 72 -1.06 -0.04 -14.42
CA GLU A 72 -2.23 0.85 -14.37
C GLU A 72 -1.96 2.19 -13.65
N VAL A 73 -0.92 2.23 -12.82
CA VAL A 73 -0.50 3.41 -12.07
C VAL A 73 0.84 3.91 -12.59
N ALA A 74 1.88 3.07 -12.54
CA ALA A 74 3.24 3.50 -12.83
C ALA A 74 3.58 3.57 -14.33
N GLY A 75 2.85 2.87 -15.20
CA GLY A 75 3.25 2.59 -16.58
C GLY A 75 3.38 3.81 -17.50
N LYS A 76 2.90 4.99 -17.06
CA LYS A 76 3.09 6.27 -17.76
C LYS A 76 4.28 7.10 -17.22
N TYR A 77 4.99 6.60 -16.21
CA TYR A 77 6.07 7.30 -15.52
C TYR A 77 7.40 6.57 -15.72
N SER A 78 8.50 7.19 -15.28
CA SER A 78 9.86 6.66 -15.43
C SER A 78 10.19 5.48 -14.51
N GLY A 79 9.34 5.19 -13.52
CA GLY A 79 9.62 4.15 -12.53
C GLY A 79 8.52 3.98 -11.48
N MET A 80 8.79 3.09 -10.54
CA MET A 80 7.87 2.69 -9.44
C MET A 80 8.06 3.54 -8.17
N ASN A 81 9.10 4.35 -8.12
CA ASN A 81 9.42 5.17 -6.97
C ASN A 81 8.54 6.44 -6.96
N CYS A 82 8.34 6.99 -5.76
CA CYS A 82 7.49 8.16 -5.58
C CYS A 82 8.04 9.38 -6.32
N GLN A 83 9.36 9.54 -6.40
CA GLN A 83 9.95 10.65 -7.16
C GLN A 83 9.66 10.55 -8.66
N ASP A 84 9.65 9.33 -9.22
CA ASP A 84 9.36 9.07 -10.63
C ASP A 84 7.89 9.33 -10.95
N ILE A 85 7.01 8.83 -10.07
CA ILE A 85 5.55 8.95 -10.23
C ILE A 85 5.08 10.39 -9.94
N ALA A 86 5.66 11.05 -8.95
CA ALA A 86 5.29 12.42 -8.56
C ALA A 86 5.99 13.48 -9.43
N GLY A 87 7.14 13.15 -10.04
CA GLY A 87 7.99 14.11 -10.73
C GLY A 87 8.59 15.15 -9.76
N VAL A 88 8.97 14.71 -8.57
CA VAL A 88 9.42 15.59 -7.47
C VAL A 88 10.71 15.05 -6.88
N ASP A 89 11.75 15.89 -6.84
CA ASP A 89 12.84 15.71 -5.90
C ASP A 89 12.38 16.16 -4.52
N TRP A 90 12.25 15.20 -3.60
CA TRP A 90 11.74 15.47 -2.26
C TRP A 90 12.77 16.12 -1.33
N SER A 91 14.05 16.14 -1.71
CA SER A 91 15.08 16.90 -1.01
C SER A 91 15.02 18.40 -1.34
N ASP A 92 14.42 18.76 -2.47
CA ASP A 92 14.15 20.13 -2.87
C ASP A 92 12.85 20.64 -2.23
N ARG A 93 13.02 21.62 -1.32
CA ARG A 93 11.90 22.21 -0.57
C ARG A 93 10.93 23.00 -1.45
N GLU A 94 11.38 23.59 -2.54
CA GLU A 94 10.52 24.34 -3.45
C GLU A 94 9.66 23.38 -4.27
N GLN A 95 10.25 22.31 -4.81
CA GLN A 95 9.51 21.27 -5.52
C GLN A 95 8.49 20.58 -4.60
N ALA A 96 8.89 20.18 -3.39
CA ALA A 96 7.99 19.59 -2.42
C ALA A 96 6.82 20.53 -2.08
N ARG A 97 7.08 21.83 -1.87
CA ARG A 97 6.04 22.82 -1.59
C ARG A 97 5.11 23.02 -2.79
N ALA A 98 5.66 23.07 -4.01
CA ALA A 98 4.88 23.20 -5.23
C ALA A 98 3.96 21.99 -5.42
N PHE A 99 4.45 20.78 -5.14
CA PHE A 99 3.64 19.56 -5.20
C PHE A 99 2.41 19.62 -4.30
N TYR A 100 2.56 20.05 -3.04
CA TYR A 100 1.45 20.11 -2.08
C TYR A 100 0.47 21.25 -2.35
N LYS A 101 0.91 22.33 -3.02
CA LYS A 101 0.06 23.48 -3.37
C LYS A 101 -0.59 23.37 -4.75
N GLY A 102 -0.04 22.54 -5.63
CA GLY A 102 -0.51 22.38 -7.00
C GLY A 102 -1.27 21.08 -7.23
N GLU A 103 -1.32 20.66 -8.49
CA GLU A 103 -2.05 19.46 -8.93
C GLU A 103 -1.34 18.14 -8.58
N GLY A 104 -0.07 18.19 -8.17
CA GLY A 104 0.70 16.99 -7.82
C GLY A 104 0.04 16.16 -6.72
N VAL A 105 -0.45 16.81 -5.65
CA VAL A 105 -1.19 16.12 -4.59
C VAL A 105 -2.52 15.55 -5.06
N VAL A 106 -3.18 16.19 -6.03
CA VAL A 106 -4.44 15.72 -6.62
C VAL A 106 -4.19 14.47 -7.47
N GLU A 107 -3.16 14.47 -8.30
CA GLU A 107 -2.76 13.31 -9.10
C GLU A 107 -2.30 12.14 -8.21
N CYS A 108 -1.54 12.42 -7.15
CA CYS A 108 -1.15 11.39 -6.18
C CYS A 108 -2.36 10.75 -5.48
N ARG A 109 -3.40 11.53 -5.15
CA ARG A 109 -4.67 10.98 -4.64
C ARG A 109 -5.37 10.10 -5.68
N LYS A 110 -5.38 10.47 -6.96
CA LYS A 110 -5.93 9.63 -8.04
C LYS A 110 -5.16 8.32 -8.17
N ASN A 111 -3.83 8.37 -8.13
CA ASN A 111 -2.97 7.18 -8.17
C ASN A 111 -3.23 6.27 -6.96
N THR A 112 -3.40 6.86 -5.77
CA THR A 112 -3.79 6.11 -4.55
C THR A 112 -5.17 5.48 -4.71
N GLY A 113 -6.13 6.17 -5.33
CA GLY A 113 -7.46 5.63 -5.63
C GLY A 113 -7.41 4.45 -6.59
N LYS A 114 -6.59 4.52 -7.65
CA LYS A 114 -6.36 3.38 -8.56
C LYS A 114 -5.75 2.20 -7.83
N ALA A 115 -4.72 2.42 -7.02
CA ALA A 115 -4.12 1.37 -6.20
C ALA A 115 -5.14 0.74 -5.24
N ALA A 116 -5.99 1.55 -4.61
CA ALA A 116 -7.05 1.06 -3.74
C ALA A 116 -8.09 0.20 -4.48
N ARG A 117 -8.44 0.57 -5.73
CA ARG A 117 -9.32 -0.24 -6.58
C ARG A 117 -8.68 -1.59 -6.90
N ILE A 118 -7.43 -1.59 -7.40
CA ILE A 118 -6.68 -2.82 -7.73
C ILE A 118 -6.61 -3.73 -6.49
N LEU A 119 -6.25 -3.17 -5.34
CA LEU A 119 -6.22 -3.91 -4.08
C LEU A 119 -7.60 -4.50 -3.75
N GLY A 120 -8.67 -3.72 -3.93
CA GLY A 120 -10.03 -4.20 -3.73
C GLY A 120 -10.38 -5.40 -4.60
N GLU A 121 -10.00 -5.39 -5.88
CA GLU A 121 -10.26 -6.50 -6.82
C GLU A 121 -9.42 -7.73 -6.46
N ILE A 122 -8.20 -7.54 -5.96
CA ILE A 122 -7.34 -8.63 -5.47
C ILE A 122 -7.91 -9.26 -4.19
N LEU A 123 -8.40 -8.44 -3.27
CA LEU A 123 -9.10 -8.93 -2.07
C LEU A 123 -10.32 -9.77 -2.48
N GLU A 124 -11.09 -9.33 -3.47
CA GLU A 124 -12.23 -10.11 -3.96
C GLU A 124 -11.79 -11.44 -4.58
N LYS A 125 -10.75 -11.40 -5.42
CA LYS A 125 -10.26 -12.58 -6.13
C LYS A 125 -9.65 -13.64 -5.20
N TYR A 126 -8.91 -13.22 -4.18
CA TYR A 126 -8.11 -14.12 -3.34
C TYR A 126 -8.68 -14.34 -1.94
N LEU A 127 -9.61 -13.49 -1.47
CA LEU A 127 -10.07 -13.50 -0.08
C LEU A 127 -11.60 -13.55 0.08
N ASN A 128 -12.42 -13.50 -0.99
CA ASN A 128 -13.90 -13.50 -0.84
C ASN A 128 -14.49 -14.78 -0.21
N ASP A 129 -13.78 -15.90 -0.18
CA ASP A 129 -14.26 -17.15 0.44
C ASP A 129 -13.64 -17.42 1.83
N GLN A 130 -12.75 -16.55 2.32
CA GLN A 130 -12.09 -16.72 3.62
C GLN A 130 -12.73 -15.89 4.73
N GLY A 131 -14.07 -15.93 4.84
CA GLY A 131 -14.81 -15.39 5.99
C GLY A 131 -14.51 -16.08 7.33
N ASN A 132 -13.37 -16.76 7.48
CA ASN A 132 -12.92 -17.29 8.77
C ASN A 132 -11.39 -17.53 8.77
N LYS A 133 -10.73 -17.02 9.82
CA LYS A 133 -9.30 -17.13 10.22
C LYS A 133 -8.42 -15.95 9.74
N LYS A 134 -7.69 -15.24 10.60
CA LYS A 134 -7.41 -15.34 12.04
C LYS A 134 -8.03 -14.15 12.77
N GLU A 135 -8.73 -14.38 13.88
CA GLU A 135 -8.91 -13.28 14.85
C GLU A 135 -7.52 -12.79 15.27
N PRO A 136 -7.30 -11.48 15.47
CA PRO A 136 -6.09 -11.02 16.11
C PRO A 136 -5.98 -11.77 17.43
N SER A 137 -4.89 -12.51 17.65
CA SER A 137 -4.64 -13.09 18.95
C SER A 137 -4.72 -11.96 19.97
N ASP A 138 -5.66 -12.10 20.89
CA ASP A 138 -5.90 -11.15 21.97
C ASP A 138 -4.59 -10.98 22.74
N GLN A 139 -3.86 -9.90 22.46
CA GLN A 139 -2.74 -9.43 23.28
C GLN A 139 -3.30 -8.66 24.48
N SER A 140 -4.23 -9.27 25.20
CA SER A 140 -4.43 -9.00 26.62
C SER A 140 -3.58 -10.01 27.39
N ARG A 141 -2.34 -9.59 27.74
CA ARG A 141 -1.46 -10.07 28.83
C ARG A 141 0.00 -9.91 28.43
N GLY A 142 0.69 -9.00 29.12
CA GLY A 142 2.12 -8.71 29.00
C GLY A 142 2.39 -7.34 29.56
#